data_AF-A0A439MD53-F1
#
_entry.id   AF-A0A439MD53-F1
#
_cell.length_a   1.000
_cell.length_b   1.000
_cell.length_c   1.000
_cell.angle_alpha   90.00
_cell.angle_beta   90.00
_cell.angle_gamma   90.00
#
_symmetry.space_group_name_H-M   'P 1'
#
loop_
_entity.id
_entity.type
_entity.pdbx_description
1 polymer ?
#
loop_
_entity_poly.entity_id
_entity_poly.type
_entity_poly.pdbx_seq_one_letter_code
_entity_poly.pdbx_strand_id
1 'polypeptide(L)'
;MLTKSPVSTNLLDRLTEAGLAWGEGTYARLAAPVGAAAFALYIVLIAVTTWSIPDANWDMLPYLAIAEEGTYRDVQALHDYAYGTVRDGVSAGDYKALTDDGGGFRSHMAGNAADFHSLLGMYRVKFLYAEILSTMSSVVSPVEAMRLLQVLSVLLFGAIALLWLRSEGALAPAPVVGAVLMIAEFGDAARAATPDLLCSALFLGGLF
;
A
#
# COMPACT_ATOMS: atom_id res chain seq x y z
N MET A 1 16.56 56.24 35.75
CA MET A 1 15.25 55.65 35.37
C MET A 1 14.92 56.12 33.97
N LEU A 2 15.21 55.31 32.95
CA LEU A 2 14.91 55.61 31.54
C LEU A 2 13.68 54.79 31.15
N THR A 3 12.49 55.38 31.32
CA THR A 3 11.25 54.83 30.78
C THR A 3 11.28 54.97 29.26
N LYS A 4 11.40 53.84 28.54
CA LYS A 4 11.15 53.80 27.09
C LYS A 4 9.73 54.33 26.85
N SER A 5 9.60 55.41 26.08
CA SER A 5 8.32 55.88 25.58
C SER A 5 7.61 54.76 24.80
N PRO A 6 6.27 54.62 24.91
CA PRO A 6 5.55 53.65 24.12
C PRO A 6 5.68 54.06 22.65
N VAL A 7 6.22 53.16 21.83
CA VAL A 7 6.26 53.32 20.38
C VAL A 7 4.82 53.49 19.91
N SER A 8 4.50 54.61 19.24
CA SER A 8 3.19 54.81 18.65
C SER A 8 3.01 53.78 17.53
N THR A 9 2.26 52.71 17.78
CA THR A 9 1.87 51.76 16.75
C THR A 9 0.94 52.48 15.77
N ASN A 10 1.42 52.68 14.54
CA ASN A 10 0.62 53.29 13.50
C ASN A 10 -0.60 52.39 13.19
N LEU A 11 -1.67 52.97 12.62
CA LEU A 11 -2.87 52.21 12.30
C LEU A 11 -2.58 51.05 11.32
N LEU A 12 -1.59 51.23 10.45
CA LEU A 12 -1.03 50.18 9.61
C LEU A 12 -0.40 49.05 10.43
N ASP A 13 0.42 49.34 11.45
CA ASP A 13 1.03 48.29 12.30
C ASP A 13 -0.04 47.46 13.01
N ARG A 14 -1.11 48.10 13.50
CA ARG A 14 -2.22 47.41 14.17
C ARG A 14 -3.04 46.54 13.20
N LEU A 15 -3.28 47.02 11.99
CA LEU A 15 -3.94 46.23 10.95
C LEU A 15 -3.07 45.06 10.49
N THR A 16 -1.76 45.27 10.42
CA THR A 16 -0.79 44.24 10.01
C THR A 16 -0.66 43.17 11.10
N GLU A 17 -0.53 43.55 12.37
CA GLU A 17 -0.53 42.63 13.51
C GLU A 17 -1.86 41.87 13.63
N ALA A 18 -3.00 42.55 13.50
CA ALA A 18 -4.30 41.89 13.54
C ALA A 18 -4.51 40.92 12.37
N GLY A 19 -4.06 41.29 11.16
CA GLY A 19 -4.09 40.44 9.98
C GLY A 19 -3.19 39.21 10.12
N LEU A 20 -1.97 39.39 10.65
CA LEU A 20 -1.03 38.31 10.94
C LEU A 20 -1.55 37.39 12.05
N ALA A 21 -2.04 37.93 13.17
CA ALA A 21 -2.60 37.15 14.27
C ALA A 21 -3.86 36.38 13.86
N TRP A 22 -4.69 36.96 13.00
CA TRP A 22 -5.84 36.27 12.41
C TRP A 22 -5.40 35.15 11.45
N GLY A 23 -4.39 35.40 10.62
CA GLY A 23 -3.79 34.40 9.74
C GLY A 23 -3.14 33.24 10.51
N GLU A 24 -2.35 33.55 11.53
CA GLU A 24 -1.72 32.57 12.43
C GLU A 24 -2.75 31.76 13.21
N GLY A 25 -3.77 32.40 13.76
CA GLY A 25 -4.85 31.73 14.50
C GLY A 25 -5.69 30.82 13.60
N THR A 26 -5.91 31.21 12.34
CA THR A 26 -6.64 30.40 11.36
C THR A 26 -5.79 29.24 10.86
N TYR A 27 -4.51 29.48 10.56
CA TYR A 27 -3.55 28.46 10.18
C TYR A 27 -3.37 27.41 11.29
N ALA A 28 -3.18 27.84 12.54
CA ALA A 28 -3.03 26.93 13.67
C ALA A 28 -4.25 26.01 13.87
N ARG A 29 -5.46 26.49 13.54
CA ARG A 29 -6.69 25.71 13.64
C ARG A 29 -6.92 24.78 12.44
N LEU A 30 -6.53 25.19 11.24
CA LEU A 30 -6.83 24.47 10.00
C LEU A 30 -5.68 23.60 9.48
N ALA A 31 -4.45 23.85 9.89
CA ALA A 31 -3.29 23.13 9.36
C ALA A 31 -3.38 21.62 9.62
N ALA A 32 -3.73 21.22 10.84
CA ALA A 32 -3.89 19.81 11.19
C ALA A 32 -5.00 19.09 10.40
N PRO A 33 -6.26 19.58 10.34
CA PRO A 33 -7.31 18.91 9.55
C PRO A 33 -7.03 18.94 8.05
N VAL A 34 -6.43 20.02 7.52
CA VAL A 34 -6.04 20.09 6.09
C VAL A 34 -4.93 19.08 5.78
N GLY A 35 -3.90 18.99 6.63
CA GLY A 35 -2.82 18.03 6.46
C GLY A 35 -3.32 16.58 6.50
N ALA A 36 -4.18 16.26 7.49
CA ALA A 36 -4.81 14.96 7.59
C ALA A 36 -5.68 14.62 6.37
N ALA A 37 -6.50 15.57 5.91
CA ALA A 37 -7.35 15.39 4.74
C ALA A 37 -6.55 15.19 3.45
N ALA A 38 -5.48 15.96 3.26
CA ALA A 38 -4.60 15.83 2.10
C ALA A 38 -3.89 14.47 2.09
N PHE A 39 -3.38 14.00 3.23
CA PHE A 39 -2.77 12.68 3.33
C PHE A 39 -3.80 11.54 3.14
N ALA A 40 -4.98 11.66 3.75
CA ALA A 40 -6.06 10.70 3.55
C ALA A 40 -6.49 10.62 2.07
N LEU A 41 -6.61 11.76 1.40
CA LEU A 41 -6.89 11.82 -0.03
C LEU A 41 -5.81 11.12 -0.84
N TYR A 42 -4.53 11.36 -0.54
CA TYR A 42 -3.43 10.65 -1.17
C TYR A 42 -3.56 9.13 -1.02
N ILE A 43 -3.79 8.62 0.19
CA ILE A 43 -3.98 7.18 0.45
C ILE A 43 -5.17 6.61 -0.33
N VAL A 44 -6.30 7.32 -0.35
CA VAL A 44 -7.49 6.90 -1.10
C VAL A 44 -7.20 6.87 -2.60
N LEU A 45 -6.48 7.86 -3.14
CA LEU A 45 -6.08 7.86 -4.54
C LEU A 45 -5.18 6.66 -4.86
N ILE A 46 -4.22 6.34 -4.00
CA ILE A 46 -3.38 5.14 -4.17
C ILE A 46 -4.25 3.87 -4.14
N ALA A 47 -5.16 3.73 -3.19
CA ALA A 47 -6.07 2.59 -3.11
C ALA A 47 -6.93 2.44 -4.38
N VAL A 48 -7.43 3.55 -4.92
CA VAL A 48 -8.18 3.56 -6.19
C VAL A 48 -7.30 3.13 -7.36
N THR A 49 -6.05 3.61 -7.43
CA THR A 49 -5.12 3.20 -8.49
C THR A 49 -4.71 1.74 -8.37
N THR A 50 -4.50 1.23 -7.16
CA THR A 50 -4.26 -0.20 -6.88
C THR A 50 -5.39 -1.08 -7.39
N TRP A 51 -6.63 -0.64 -7.20
CA TRP A 51 -7.79 -1.38 -7.70
C TRP A 51 -7.93 -1.29 -9.23
N SER A 52 -7.74 -0.11 -9.79
CA SER A 52 -8.07 0.19 -11.19
C SER A 52 -6.96 -0.18 -12.17
N ILE A 53 -5.70 -0.14 -11.72
CA ILE A 53 -4.50 -0.38 -12.53
C ILE A 53 -3.53 -1.29 -11.75
N PRO A 54 -3.95 -2.52 -11.37
CA PRO A 54 -3.10 -3.45 -10.64
C PRO A 54 -1.96 -3.96 -11.52
N ASP A 55 -0.78 -4.17 -10.93
CA ASP A 55 0.35 -4.74 -11.65
C ASP A 55 0.34 -6.27 -11.54
N ALA A 56 0.19 -6.92 -12.70
CA ALA A 56 0.42 -8.34 -12.81
C ALA A 56 1.90 -8.63 -12.59
N ASN A 57 2.22 -9.35 -11.53
CA ASN A 57 3.59 -9.58 -11.08
C ASN A 57 3.80 -11.07 -10.77
N TRP A 58 5.06 -11.50 -10.78
CA TRP A 58 5.44 -12.90 -10.67
C TRP A 58 4.92 -13.56 -9.38
N ASP A 59 4.89 -12.81 -8.29
CA ASP A 59 4.54 -13.32 -6.96
C ASP A 59 3.08 -13.78 -6.86
N MET A 60 2.21 -13.38 -7.79
CA MET A 60 0.84 -13.90 -7.88
C MET A 60 0.80 -15.43 -7.97
N LEU A 61 1.68 -16.02 -8.79
CA LEU A 61 1.72 -17.47 -9.02
C LEU A 61 2.01 -18.25 -7.73
N PRO A 62 3.14 -18.04 -7.04
CA PRO A 62 3.46 -18.78 -5.83
C PRO A 62 2.53 -18.42 -4.66
N TYR A 63 2.04 -17.18 -4.50
CA TYR A 63 1.10 -16.87 -3.41
C TYR A 63 -0.27 -17.53 -3.60
N LEU A 64 -0.78 -17.60 -4.84
CA LEU A 64 -2.01 -18.35 -5.13
C LEU A 64 -1.81 -19.85 -4.93
N ALA A 65 -0.66 -20.40 -5.30
CA ALA A 65 -0.34 -21.79 -5.03
C ALA A 65 -0.37 -22.07 -3.51
N ILE A 66 0.40 -21.34 -2.70
CA ILE A 66 0.44 -21.62 -1.25
C ILE A 66 -0.90 -21.39 -0.53
N ALA A 67 -1.74 -20.48 -1.04
CA ALA A 67 -3.08 -20.24 -0.50
C ALA A 67 -4.03 -21.47 -0.70
N GLU A 68 -3.72 -22.35 -1.65
CA GLU A 68 -4.55 -23.52 -1.98
C GLU A 68 -3.81 -24.86 -1.85
N GLU A 69 -2.64 -24.87 -1.21
CA GLU A 69 -1.88 -26.11 -0.91
C GLU A 69 -2.66 -27.10 -0.05
N GLY A 70 -3.57 -26.61 0.80
CA GLY A 70 -4.48 -27.45 1.57
C GLY A 70 -5.50 -28.19 0.71
N THR A 71 -5.87 -27.61 -0.43
CA THR A 71 -6.89 -28.11 -1.37
C THR A 71 -6.27 -29.02 -2.42
N TYR A 72 -5.16 -28.61 -3.05
CA TYR A 72 -4.47 -29.37 -4.11
C TYR A 72 -3.17 -29.98 -3.59
N ARG A 73 -3.22 -31.29 -3.28
CA ARG A 73 -2.05 -32.04 -2.78
C ARG A 73 -1.11 -32.54 -3.87
N ASP A 74 -1.60 -32.63 -5.10
CA ASP A 74 -0.78 -33.03 -6.24
C ASP A 74 -0.05 -31.80 -6.80
N VAL A 75 1.26 -31.96 -7.03
CA VAL A 75 2.14 -30.87 -7.47
C VAL A 75 1.73 -30.32 -8.83
N GLN A 76 1.30 -31.19 -9.75
CA GLN A 76 0.84 -30.75 -11.07
C GLN A 76 -0.50 -30.03 -10.96
N ALA A 77 -1.45 -30.57 -10.19
CA ALA A 77 -2.75 -29.93 -10.00
C ALA A 77 -2.63 -28.53 -9.36
N LEU A 78 -1.71 -28.36 -8.40
CA LEU A 78 -1.45 -27.07 -7.76
C LEU A 78 -0.82 -26.06 -8.74
N HIS A 79 0.11 -26.53 -9.57
CA HIS A 79 0.72 -25.72 -10.63
C HIS A 79 -0.33 -25.29 -11.66
N ASP A 80 -1.12 -26.22 -12.17
CA ASP A 80 -2.19 -25.96 -13.12
C ASP A 80 -3.22 -24.98 -12.55
N TYR A 81 -3.55 -25.11 -11.27
CA TYR A 81 -4.41 -24.17 -10.55
C TYR A 81 -3.81 -22.75 -10.53
N ALA A 82 -2.56 -22.60 -10.07
CA ALA A 82 -1.94 -21.29 -9.93
C ALA A 82 -1.78 -20.58 -11.28
N TYR A 83 -1.21 -21.27 -12.28
CA TYR A 83 -1.02 -20.71 -13.61
C TYR A 83 -2.35 -20.48 -14.34
N GLY A 84 -3.29 -21.42 -14.23
CA GLY A 84 -4.63 -21.27 -14.81
C GLY A 84 -5.39 -20.08 -14.21
N THR A 85 -5.36 -19.94 -12.89
CA THR A 85 -6.02 -18.83 -12.19
C THR A 85 -5.45 -17.47 -12.58
N VAL A 86 -4.12 -17.35 -12.66
CA VAL A 86 -3.49 -16.09 -13.12
C VAL A 86 -3.84 -15.84 -14.59
N ARG A 87 -3.71 -16.84 -15.47
CA ARG A 87 -4.04 -16.73 -16.90
C ARG A 87 -5.45 -16.20 -17.13
N ASP A 88 -6.41 -16.71 -16.36
CA ASP A 88 -7.82 -16.38 -16.54
C ASP A 88 -8.18 -15.04 -15.86
N GLY A 89 -7.36 -14.55 -14.91
CA GLY A 89 -7.60 -13.32 -14.15
C GLY A 89 -6.82 -12.08 -14.59
N VAL A 90 -5.85 -12.21 -15.50
CA VAL A 90 -5.05 -11.07 -16.04
C VAL A 90 -5.14 -11.01 -17.57
N SER A 91 -4.63 -9.93 -18.17
CA SER A 91 -4.61 -9.82 -19.63
C SER A 91 -3.66 -10.85 -20.26
N ALA A 92 -3.91 -11.24 -21.52
CA ALA A 92 -3.03 -12.17 -22.22
C ALA A 92 -1.58 -11.64 -22.35
N GLY A 93 -1.42 -10.32 -22.48
CA GLY A 93 -0.10 -9.67 -22.52
C GLY A 93 0.62 -9.78 -21.18
N ASP A 94 -0.09 -9.52 -20.09
CA ASP A 94 0.46 -9.63 -18.74
C ASP A 94 0.83 -11.07 -18.41
N TYR A 95 -0.07 -12.03 -18.69
CA TYR A 95 0.20 -13.44 -18.47
C TYR A 95 1.45 -13.88 -19.25
N LYS A 96 1.56 -13.48 -20.52
CA LYS A 96 2.76 -13.76 -21.31
C LYS A 96 4.01 -13.15 -20.66
N ALA A 97 3.98 -11.91 -20.20
CA ALA A 97 5.13 -11.29 -19.52
C ALA A 97 5.51 -11.99 -18.21
N LEU A 98 4.53 -12.63 -17.54
CA LEU A 98 4.75 -13.43 -16.33
C LEU A 98 5.32 -14.81 -16.60
N THR A 99 5.04 -15.43 -17.75
CA THR A 99 5.40 -16.83 -17.99
C THR A 99 6.43 -17.03 -19.10
N ASP A 100 6.65 -16.05 -19.97
CA ASP A 100 7.52 -16.16 -21.14
C ASP A 100 8.58 -15.06 -21.12
N ASP A 101 9.75 -15.42 -20.58
CA ASP A 101 10.98 -14.64 -20.58
C ASP A 101 11.99 -15.14 -21.64
N GLY A 102 11.52 -15.81 -22.69
CA GLY A 102 12.37 -16.29 -23.79
C GLY A 102 13.15 -17.57 -23.48
N GLY A 103 12.59 -18.46 -22.64
CA GLY A 103 13.24 -19.70 -22.22
C GLY A 103 14.08 -19.57 -20.95
N GLY A 104 13.93 -18.47 -20.21
CA GLY A 104 14.58 -18.23 -18.94
C GLY A 104 13.87 -18.91 -17.76
N PHE A 105 14.02 -18.30 -16.58
CA PHE A 105 13.49 -18.82 -15.33
C PHE A 105 11.97 -18.95 -15.34
N ARG A 106 11.25 -17.91 -15.82
CA ARG A 106 9.78 -17.89 -15.82
C ARG A 106 9.21 -18.93 -16.77
N SER A 107 9.81 -19.05 -17.95
CA SER A 107 9.46 -20.05 -18.96
C SER A 107 9.66 -21.48 -18.44
N HIS A 108 10.76 -21.70 -17.73
CA HIS A 108 11.07 -23.00 -17.12
C HIS A 108 10.08 -23.38 -16.03
N MET A 109 9.78 -22.45 -15.10
CA MET A 109 8.82 -22.68 -14.02
C MET A 109 7.39 -22.86 -14.52
N ALA A 110 7.03 -22.21 -15.64
CA ALA A 110 5.74 -22.42 -16.30
C ALA A 110 5.64 -23.82 -16.93
N GLY A 111 6.76 -24.41 -17.35
CA GLY A 111 6.81 -25.75 -17.95
C GLY A 111 7.08 -26.90 -16.97
N ASN A 112 7.50 -26.62 -15.73
CA ASN A 112 7.92 -27.64 -14.77
C ASN A 112 7.31 -27.41 -13.38
N ALA A 113 6.28 -28.20 -13.06
CA ALA A 113 5.57 -28.12 -11.80
C ALA A 113 6.42 -28.49 -10.58
N ALA A 114 7.34 -29.45 -10.71
CA ALA A 114 8.20 -29.89 -9.60
C ALA A 114 9.17 -28.77 -9.17
N ASP A 115 9.77 -28.09 -10.14
CA ASP A 115 10.71 -27.00 -9.87
C ASP A 115 9.97 -25.77 -9.33
N PHE A 116 8.78 -25.46 -9.87
CA PHE A 116 7.92 -24.42 -9.30
C PHE A 116 7.55 -24.71 -7.85
N HIS A 117 7.15 -25.95 -7.54
CA HIS A 117 6.80 -26.36 -6.17
C HIS A 117 7.99 -26.26 -5.21
N SER A 118 9.23 -26.48 -5.68
CA SER A 118 10.44 -26.33 -4.87
C SER A 118 10.66 -24.88 -4.39
N LEU A 119 10.19 -23.88 -5.15
CA LEU A 119 10.30 -22.46 -4.80
C LEU A 119 9.31 -22.05 -3.70
N LEU A 120 8.20 -22.76 -3.55
CA LEU A 120 7.12 -22.39 -2.62
C LEU A 120 7.61 -22.35 -1.16
N GLY A 121 8.70 -23.06 -0.83
CA GLY A 121 9.32 -23.01 0.49
C GLY A 121 9.63 -21.59 0.99
N MET A 122 10.07 -20.68 0.10
CA MET A 122 10.34 -19.30 0.45
C MET A 122 9.05 -18.50 0.72
N TYR A 123 7.98 -18.79 -0.03
CA TYR A 123 6.71 -18.08 0.06
C TYR A 123 5.90 -18.47 1.29
N ARG A 124 6.05 -19.73 1.76
CA ARG A 124 5.41 -20.25 2.99
C ARG A 124 5.76 -19.48 4.26
N VAL A 125 6.89 -18.77 4.28
CA VAL A 125 7.29 -17.95 5.44
C VAL A 125 6.26 -16.86 5.74
N LYS A 126 5.61 -16.33 4.70
CA LYS A 126 4.60 -15.26 4.80
C LYS A 126 3.18 -15.85 4.98
N PHE A 127 3.04 -16.82 5.90
CA PHE A 127 1.83 -17.64 6.09
C PHE A 127 0.56 -16.82 6.32
N LEU A 128 0.62 -15.75 7.12
CA LEU A 128 -0.56 -14.93 7.41
C LEU A 128 -1.20 -14.37 6.13
N TYR A 129 -0.38 -13.98 5.15
CA TYR A 129 -0.86 -13.50 3.87
C TYR A 129 -1.57 -14.61 3.08
N ALA A 130 -0.97 -15.81 3.03
CA ALA A 130 -1.55 -16.97 2.36
C ALA A 130 -2.91 -17.37 2.97
N GLU A 131 -3.03 -17.37 4.29
CA GLU A 131 -4.27 -17.70 4.99
C GLU A 131 -5.38 -16.67 4.75
N ILE A 132 -5.06 -15.37 4.78
CA ILE A 132 -6.01 -14.31 4.44
C ILE A 132 -6.45 -14.46 2.98
N LEU A 133 -5.49 -14.69 2.07
CA LEU A 133 -5.77 -14.88 0.65
C LEU A 133 -6.66 -16.10 0.39
N SER A 134 -6.36 -17.23 1.02
CA SER A 134 -7.17 -18.46 0.94
C SER A 134 -8.61 -18.20 1.41
N THR A 135 -8.75 -17.55 2.58
CA THR A 135 -10.06 -17.21 3.14
C THR A 135 -10.85 -16.29 2.20
N MET A 136 -10.21 -15.25 1.65
CA MET A 136 -10.87 -14.32 0.73
C MET A 136 -11.26 -14.99 -0.59
N SER A 137 -10.43 -15.92 -1.09
CA SER A 137 -10.67 -16.68 -2.32
C SER A 137 -11.89 -17.60 -2.24
N SER A 138 -12.42 -17.86 -1.04
CA SER A 138 -13.70 -18.57 -0.86
C SER A 138 -14.95 -17.74 -1.20
N VAL A 139 -14.80 -16.41 -1.31
CA VAL A 139 -15.92 -15.46 -1.52
C VAL A 139 -15.80 -14.71 -2.84
N VAL A 140 -14.59 -14.41 -3.29
CA VAL A 140 -14.31 -13.71 -4.55
C VAL A 140 -13.30 -14.51 -5.38
N SER A 141 -13.10 -14.13 -6.65
CA SER A 141 -12.07 -14.81 -7.45
C SER A 141 -10.68 -14.62 -6.82
N PRO A 142 -9.75 -15.59 -6.92
CA PRO A 142 -8.47 -15.49 -6.21
C PRO A 142 -7.62 -14.28 -6.63
N VAL A 143 -7.65 -13.90 -7.91
CA VAL A 143 -6.96 -12.68 -8.40
C VAL A 143 -7.61 -11.41 -7.84
N GLU A 144 -8.94 -11.36 -7.72
CA GLU A 144 -9.62 -10.24 -7.05
C GLU A 144 -9.32 -10.23 -5.54
N ALA A 145 -9.22 -11.39 -4.89
CA ALA A 145 -8.82 -11.49 -3.49
C ALA A 145 -7.44 -10.85 -3.26
N MET A 146 -6.47 -11.13 -4.14
CA MET A 146 -5.16 -10.47 -4.09
C MET A 146 -5.27 -8.96 -4.24
N ARG A 147 -6.07 -8.46 -5.19
CA ARG A 147 -6.28 -7.01 -5.40
C ARG A 147 -6.92 -6.35 -4.18
N LEU A 148 -7.97 -6.96 -3.63
CA LEU A 148 -8.62 -6.48 -2.42
C LEU A 148 -7.66 -6.44 -1.24
N LEU A 149 -6.83 -7.47 -1.07
CA LEU A 149 -5.86 -7.53 0.01
C LEU A 149 -4.83 -6.39 -0.09
N GLN A 150 -4.42 -6.01 -1.30
CA GLN A 150 -3.55 -4.83 -1.50
C GLN A 150 -4.27 -3.52 -1.19
N VAL A 151 -5.50 -3.35 -1.66
CA VAL A 151 -6.31 -2.16 -1.33
C VAL A 151 -6.48 -2.02 0.18
N LEU A 152 -6.83 -3.11 0.86
CA LEU A 152 -6.99 -3.14 2.32
C LEU A 152 -5.67 -2.82 3.02
N SER A 153 -4.54 -3.30 2.50
CA SER A 153 -3.21 -3.02 3.05
C SER A 153 -2.82 -1.54 2.91
N VAL A 154 -3.13 -0.91 1.77
CA VAL A 154 -2.93 0.54 1.56
C VAL A 154 -3.76 1.35 2.54
N LEU A 155 -5.04 1.02 2.68
CA LEU A 155 -5.96 1.72 3.57
C LEU A 155 -5.55 1.54 5.04
N LEU A 156 -5.16 0.32 5.43
CA LEU A 156 -4.68 0.02 6.77
C LEU A 156 -3.39 0.78 7.09
N PHE A 157 -2.42 0.76 6.17
CA PHE A 157 -1.18 1.52 6.31
C PHE A 157 -1.46 3.02 6.51
N GLY A 158 -2.30 3.61 5.65
CA GLY A 158 -2.64 5.02 5.74
C GLY A 158 -3.41 5.39 7.01
N ALA A 159 -4.32 4.52 7.46
CA ALA A 159 -5.04 4.73 8.71
C ALA A 159 -4.10 4.70 9.92
N ILE A 160 -3.20 3.71 9.99
CA ILE A 160 -2.19 3.62 11.06
C ILE A 160 -1.26 4.82 11.02
N ALA A 161 -0.77 5.22 9.84
CA ALA A 161 0.09 6.39 9.69
C ALA A 161 -0.60 7.69 10.16
N LEU A 162 -1.90 7.87 9.87
CA LEU A 162 -2.68 9.00 10.37
C LEU A 162 -2.86 8.98 11.88
N LEU A 163 -3.12 7.80 12.47
CA LEU A 163 -3.25 7.64 13.92
C LEU A 163 -1.93 7.96 14.62
N TRP A 164 -0.80 7.50 14.06
CA TRP A 164 0.53 7.82 14.54
C TRP A 164 0.86 9.32 14.41
N LEU A 165 0.60 9.94 13.26
CA LEU A 165 0.79 11.40 13.11
C LEU A 165 -0.09 12.19 14.07
N ARG A 166 -1.28 11.68 14.41
CA ARG A 166 -2.15 12.29 15.41
C ARG A 166 -1.58 12.18 16.81
N SER A 167 -1.02 11.02 17.20
CA SER A 167 -0.44 10.85 18.54
C SER A 167 0.78 11.76 18.75
N GLU A 168 1.55 12.01 17.70
CA GLU A 168 2.72 12.90 17.73
C GLU A 168 2.36 14.39 17.54
N GLY A 169 1.08 14.73 17.38
CA GLY A 169 0.67 16.12 17.08
C GLY A 169 1.16 16.65 15.73
N ALA A 170 1.55 15.75 14.82
CA ALA A 170 2.19 16.02 13.53
C ALA A 170 1.22 15.91 12.34
N LEU A 171 -0.08 16.15 12.55
CA LEU A 171 -1.07 16.09 11.46
C LEU A 171 -0.90 17.22 10.43
N ALA A 172 -0.43 18.40 10.85
CA ALA A 172 -0.18 19.51 9.94
C ALA A 172 0.88 19.18 8.87
N PRO A 173 2.05 18.59 9.21
CA PRO A 173 3.03 18.15 8.22
C PRO A 173 2.72 16.80 7.55
N ALA A 174 1.54 16.20 7.74
CA ALA A 174 1.19 14.91 7.10
C ALA A 174 1.42 14.86 5.56
N PRO A 175 1.22 15.94 4.78
CA PRO A 175 1.56 15.94 3.35
C PRO A 175 3.04 15.66 3.05
N VAL A 176 3.95 15.99 3.97
CA VAL A 176 5.38 15.65 3.85
C VAL A 176 5.57 14.14 3.87
N VAL A 177 4.84 13.41 4.73
CA VAL A 177 4.85 11.95 4.73
C VAL A 177 4.33 11.42 3.39
N GLY A 178 3.27 12.01 2.86
CA GLY A 178 2.77 11.70 1.51
C GLY A 178 3.87 11.85 0.44
N ALA A 179 4.60 12.97 0.47
CA ALA A 179 5.72 13.20 -0.46
C ALA A 179 6.86 12.19 -0.29
N VAL A 180 7.20 11.82 0.95
CA VAL A 180 8.19 10.76 1.23
C VAL A 180 7.72 9.42 0.66
N LEU A 181 6.45 9.06 0.82
CA LEU A 181 5.89 7.84 0.25
C LEU A 181 5.92 7.83 -1.28
N MET A 182 5.69 8.98 -1.92
CA MET A 182 5.83 9.10 -3.38
C MET A 182 7.28 8.84 -3.83
N ILE A 183 8.27 9.42 -3.14
CA ILE A 183 9.69 9.21 -3.44
C ILE A 183 10.10 7.75 -3.16
N ALA A 184 9.48 7.12 -2.17
CA ALA A 184 9.70 5.72 -1.84
C ALA A 184 8.94 4.73 -2.75
N GLU A 185 8.36 5.20 -3.86
CA GLU A 185 7.62 4.38 -4.83
C GLU A 185 6.46 3.58 -4.19
N PHE A 186 5.83 4.14 -3.16
CA PHE A 186 4.72 3.49 -2.45
C PHE A 186 3.57 3.10 -3.39
N GLY A 187 3.34 3.89 -4.45
CA GLY A 187 2.33 3.58 -5.47
C GLY A 187 2.63 2.31 -6.26
N ASP A 188 3.89 2.04 -6.59
CA ASP A 188 4.27 0.83 -7.33
C ASP A 188 4.24 -0.40 -6.41
N ALA A 189 4.72 -0.26 -5.18
CA ALA A 189 4.57 -1.27 -4.14
C ALA A 189 3.08 -1.59 -3.87
N ALA A 190 2.21 -0.60 -3.97
CA ALA A 190 0.76 -0.75 -3.80
C ALA A 190 0.06 -1.46 -4.93
N ARG A 191 0.61 -1.43 -6.14
CA ARG A 191 0.01 -2.08 -7.32
C ARG A 191 0.53 -3.51 -7.49
N ALA A 192 1.70 -3.84 -6.96
CA ALA A 192 2.23 -5.20 -6.92
C ALA A 192 1.52 -6.06 -5.86
N ALA A 193 1.06 -7.24 -6.24
CA ALA A 193 0.35 -8.19 -5.37
C ALA A 193 1.31 -9.01 -4.47
N THR A 194 1.97 -8.32 -3.54
CA THR A 194 2.91 -8.91 -2.57
C THR A 194 2.48 -8.60 -1.12
N PRO A 195 2.89 -9.41 -0.12
CA PRO A 195 2.57 -9.16 1.28
C PRO A 195 3.30 -7.98 1.91
N ASP A 196 4.18 -7.29 1.18
CA ASP A 196 5.13 -6.34 1.77
C ASP A 196 4.42 -5.11 2.35
N LEU A 197 3.32 -4.67 1.75
CA LEU A 197 2.51 -3.58 2.31
C LEU A 197 1.71 -3.99 3.54
N LEU A 198 1.12 -5.19 3.54
CA LEU A 198 0.45 -5.71 4.73
C LEU A 198 1.44 -5.80 5.88
N CYS A 199 2.62 -6.35 5.61
CA CYS A 199 3.71 -6.45 6.57
C CYS A 199 4.14 -5.08 7.09
N SER A 200 4.31 -4.10 6.18
CA SER A 200 4.66 -2.72 6.52
C SER A 200 3.59 -2.04 7.39
N ALA A 201 2.30 -2.24 7.10
CA ALA A 201 1.20 -1.74 7.90
C ALA A 201 1.19 -2.33 9.32
N LEU A 202 1.37 -3.66 9.42
CA LEU A 202 1.42 -4.35 10.71
C LEU A 202 2.65 -3.95 11.54
N PHE A 203 3.82 -3.79 10.92
CA PHE A 203 5.01 -3.31 11.63
C PHE A 203 4.86 -1.88 12.10
N LEU A 204 4.35 -0.97 11.26
CA LEU A 204 4.07 0.40 11.68
C LEU A 204 3.08 0.44 12.84
N GLY A 205 2.05 -0.40 12.79
CA GLY A 205 1.05 -0.51 13.85
C GLY A 205 1.57 -1.15 15.13
N GLY A 206 2.60 -2.00 15.07
CA GLY A 206 3.23 -2.61 16.24
C GLY A 206 4.33 -1.77 16.90
N LEU A 207 4.84 -0.73 16.22
CA LEU A 207 5.79 0.23 16.77
C LEU A 207 5.12 1.30 17.64
N PHE A 208 3.82 1.49 17.46
CA PHE A 208 2.97 2.44 18.16
C PHE A 208 2.10 1.73 19.20
#